data_AF-A0AAX1J8L0-F1
#
_entry.id   AF-A0AAX1J8L0-F1
#
_cell.length_a   1.000
_cell.length_b   1.000
_cell.length_c   1.000
_cell.angle_alpha   90.00
_cell.angle_beta   90.00
_cell.angle_gamma   90.00
#
_symmetry.space_group_name_H-M   'P 1'
#
loop_
_entity.id
_entity.type
_entity.pdbx_description
1 polymer ?
#
loop_
_entity_poly.entity_id
_entity_poly.type
_entity_poly.pdbx_seq_one_letter_code
_entity_poly.pdbx_strand_id
1 'polypeptide(L)'
;MLVVTVIGMQTRRVLEPAGAGQRPMISYLLMPRPKDLVKGWLPAVTYVLGVLSTGEISAQSIARALLVLAAVELLIYPARYQWNDIRGFVADQNHPAASRRGRLPGPLSKARDRVTASGMVAAAKLAITGLLIVLLPGLQLAGVLTFAVVGVFGVAILYEAVRSTSTGKSGAIPPPVRPGVVSLWVLVGAGYVVRGMVGLALAVDLSQRPTLALAAAVTLWCYGTAFVTSRWAIEAISFASARNGRLVWSARADQAREHLLALVRWLPPSIAQPDKDIRRWVPLQQHTAVSAPWNLAMIGAGASAALTGRLLSGTCSVEQGVWVAAVGALAAALAICAPDRRLMAVLMTALLFMGTMTVLQVPRPILTALPWLLLLSAYLFFSTRSLRKLHRPNVFRYALGRIGAAAGRVVVGPTTWQALQVKDSSGTESQAWATVQRSS
;
A
#
# COMPACT_ATOMS: atom_id res chain seq x y z
N MET A 1 -41.66 23.15 27.76
CA MET A 1 -41.71 23.33 26.29
C MET A 1 -40.31 23.73 25.82
N LEU A 2 -39.57 22.82 25.21
CA LEU A 2 -38.22 23.04 24.70
C LEU A 2 -38.30 23.38 23.21
N VAL A 3 -37.93 24.61 22.88
CA VAL A 3 -37.88 25.11 21.50
C VAL A 3 -36.71 24.44 20.78
N VAL A 4 -37.03 23.49 19.90
CA VAL A 4 -36.07 22.88 18.97
C VAL A 4 -35.93 23.82 17.78
N THR A 5 -34.87 24.63 17.78
CA THR A 5 -34.50 25.44 16.62
C THR A 5 -33.87 24.54 15.57
N VAL A 6 -34.65 24.16 14.56
CA VAL A 6 -34.16 23.53 13.33
C VAL A 6 -33.44 24.60 12.51
N ILE A 7 -32.11 24.65 12.64
CA ILE A 7 -31.26 25.49 11.79
C ILE A 7 -31.25 24.87 10.39
N GLY A 8 -31.63 25.70 9.41
CA GLY A 8 -32.05 25.30 8.09
C GLY A 8 -31.06 24.47 7.28
N MET A 9 -31.64 23.67 6.38
CA MET A 9 -30.99 23.11 5.20
C MET A 9 -30.39 24.25 4.36
N GLN A 10 -29.16 24.64 4.65
CA GLN A 10 -28.33 25.30 3.64
C GLN A 10 -28.05 24.27 2.55
N THR A 11 -28.67 24.46 1.39
CA THR A 11 -28.21 23.94 0.10
C THR A 11 -26.76 24.39 -0.10
N ARG A 12 -25.84 23.59 0.42
CA ARG A 12 -24.40 23.80 0.28
C ARG A 12 -24.11 23.70 -1.20
N ARG A 13 -23.83 24.85 -1.84
CA ARG A 13 -23.24 24.91 -3.19
C ARG A 13 -22.21 23.80 -3.27
N VAL A 14 -22.40 22.90 -4.25
CA VAL A 14 -21.36 22.00 -4.70
C VAL A 14 -20.19 22.92 -5.03
N LEU A 15 -19.18 22.94 -4.16
CA LEU A 15 -17.91 23.57 -4.45
C LEU A 15 -17.42 22.84 -5.69
N GLU A 16 -17.56 23.47 -6.86
CA GLU A 16 -16.82 23.04 -8.03
C GLU A 16 -15.35 23.02 -7.60
N PRO A 17 -14.67 21.87 -7.63
CA PRO A 17 -13.29 21.81 -7.23
C PRO A 17 -12.50 22.68 -8.21
N ALA A 18 -11.99 23.80 -7.71
CA ALA A 18 -11.02 24.65 -8.39
C ALA A 18 -10.00 23.77 -9.14
N GLY A 19 -9.79 24.08 -10.42
CA GLY A 19 -9.11 23.29 -11.46
C GLY A 19 -7.65 22.90 -11.20
N ALA A 20 -7.38 22.21 -10.09
CA ALA A 20 -6.12 21.53 -9.85
C ALA A 20 -6.05 20.32 -10.78
N GLY A 21 -5.26 20.48 -11.86
CA GLY A 21 -5.04 19.57 -12.98
C GLY A 21 -5.43 18.12 -12.73
N GLN A 22 -6.60 17.72 -13.20
CA GLN A 22 -6.98 16.32 -13.27
C GLN A 22 -5.97 15.58 -14.14
N ARG A 23 -5.57 14.38 -13.72
CA ARG A 23 -4.64 13.55 -14.47
C ARG A 23 -5.23 13.23 -15.86
N PRO A 24 -4.45 13.34 -16.95
CA PRO A 24 -4.95 12.96 -18.26
C PRO A 24 -5.31 11.47 -18.30
N MET A 25 -6.40 11.15 -19.01
CA MET A 25 -6.94 9.78 -19.08
C MET A 25 -5.90 8.77 -19.58
N ILE A 26 -5.12 9.12 -20.60
CA ILE A 26 -4.07 8.25 -21.15
C ILE A 26 -3.04 7.87 -20.08
N SER A 27 -2.58 8.86 -19.30
CA SER A 27 -1.66 8.60 -18.19
C SER A 27 -2.28 7.66 -17.15
N TYR A 28 -3.56 7.84 -16.84
CA TYR A 28 -4.30 6.95 -15.94
C TYR A 28 -4.39 5.53 -16.50
N LEU A 29 -4.77 5.35 -17.76
CA LEU A 29 -4.94 4.03 -18.40
C LEU A 29 -3.63 3.23 -18.43
N LEU A 30 -2.51 3.88 -18.77
CA LEU A 30 -1.21 3.24 -18.76
C LEU A 30 -0.84 2.78 -17.34
N MET A 31 -0.99 3.69 -16.37
CA MET A 31 -0.57 3.43 -15.01
C MET A 31 -1.53 4.05 -13.98
N PRO A 32 -2.59 3.37 -13.53
CA PRO A 32 -3.66 3.97 -12.73
C PRO A 32 -3.16 4.52 -11.40
N ARG A 33 -2.28 3.79 -10.71
CA ARG A 33 -1.78 4.14 -9.37
C ARG A 33 -0.25 4.07 -9.28
N PRO A 34 0.49 5.04 -9.86
CA PRO A 34 1.96 5.00 -9.88
C PRO A 34 2.58 5.04 -8.47
N LYS A 35 1.87 5.63 -7.50
CA LYS A 35 2.30 5.65 -6.09
C LYS A 35 2.31 4.26 -5.46
N ASP A 36 1.54 3.31 -6.00
CA ASP A 36 1.45 1.95 -5.48
C ASP A 36 2.56 1.04 -6.04
N LEU A 37 3.36 1.47 -7.05
CA LEU A 37 4.53 0.73 -7.55
C LEU A 37 5.57 0.46 -6.47
N VAL A 38 5.63 1.33 -5.45
CA VAL A 38 6.53 1.11 -4.32
C VAL A 38 6.27 -0.26 -3.71
N LYS A 39 5.05 -0.81 -3.76
CA LYS A 39 4.76 -2.14 -3.22
C LYS A 39 5.46 -3.28 -3.97
N GLY A 40 5.95 -3.03 -5.19
CA GLY A 40 6.76 -3.97 -5.96
C GLY A 40 8.11 -4.32 -5.32
N TRP A 41 8.53 -3.65 -4.24
CA TRP A 41 9.70 -4.09 -3.47
C TRP A 41 9.45 -5.43 -2.76
N LEU A 42 8.22 -5.71 -2.33
CA LEU A 42 7.91 -6.91 -1.55
C LEU A 42 8.22 -8.23 -2.30
N PRO A 43 7.72 -8.47 -3.54
CA PRO A 43 8.04 -9.69 -4.27
C PRO A 43 9.56 -9.78 -4.55
N ALA A 44 10.22 -8.67 -4.85
CA ALA A 44 11.66 -8.62 -5.06
C ALA A 44 12.44 -9.02 -3.80
N VAL A 45 12.07 -8.48 -2.63
CA VAL A 45 12.71 -8.82 -1.36
C VAL A 45 12.49 -10.28 -1.00
N THR A 46 11.28 -10.81 -1.15
CA THR A 46 11.02 -12.23 -0.86
C THR A 46 11.73 -13.17 -1.84
N TYR A 47 11.91 -12.76 -3.09
CA TYR A 47 12.74 -13.49 -4.05
C TYR A 47 14.20 -13.53 -3.60
N VAL A 48 14.77 -12.37 -3.22
CA VAL A 48 16.14 -12.30 -2.71
C VAL A 48 16.32 -13.16 -1.46
N LEU A 49 15.36 -13.14 -0.52
CA LEU A 49 15.39 -14.03 0.65
C LEU A 49 15.40 -15.51 0.27
N GLY A 50 14.62 -15.90 -0.74
CA GLY A 50 14.63 -17.26 -1.28
C GLY A 50 15.96 -17.63 -1.93
N VAL A 51 16.54 -16.74 -2.75
CA VAL A 51 17.86 -16.96 -3.37
C VAL A 51 18.96 -17.08 -2.31
N LEU A 52 18.93 -16.26 -1.26
CA LEU A 52 19.87 -16.37 -0.14
C LEU A 52 19.69 -17.68 0.65
N SER A 53 18.48 -18.25 0.66
CA SER A 53 18.20 -19.54 1.28
C SER A 53 18.79 -20.69 0.46
N THR A 54 18.55 -20.71 -0.85
CA THR A 54 19.03 -21.80 -1.73
C THR A 54 20.52 -21.67 -2.05
N GLY A 55 21.04 -20.45 -2.13
CA GLY A 55 22.40 -20.17 -2.63
C GLY A 55 22.50 -20.29 -4.16
N GLU A 56 21.38 -20.50 -4.85
CA GLU A 56 21.34 -20.76 -6.29
C GLU A 56 20.85 -19.54 -7.05
N ILE A 57 21.64 -19.09 -8.02
CA ILE A 57 21.27 -18.04 -8.96
C ILE A 57 21.62 -18.44 -10.38
N SER A 58 20.65 -18.33 -11.29
CA SER A 58 20.86 -18.59 -12.71
C SER A 58 20.29 -17.45 -13.55
N ALA A 59 20.84 -17.25 -14.75
CA ALA A 59 20.35 -16.23 -15.68
C ALA A 59 18.86 -16.44 -16.02
N GLN A 60 18.43 -17.71 -16.17
CA GLN A 60 17.04 -18.06 -16.40
C GLN A 60 16.15 -17.72 -15.21
N SER A 61 16.60 -17.97 -13.97
CA SER A 61 15.86 -17.62 -12.76
C SER A 61 15.69 -16.10 -12.62
N ILE A 62 16.75 -15.33 -12.87
CA ILE A 62 16.70 -13.87 -12.87
C ILE A 62 15.73 -13.37 -13.95
N ALA A 63 15.83 -13.88 -15.19
CA ALA A 63 14.94 -13.49 -16.29
C ALA A 63 13.47 -13.80 -15.96
N ARG A 64 13.20 -14.99 -15.43
CA ARG A 64 11.87 -15.40 -14.95
C ARG A 64 11.36 -14.45 -13.86
N ALA A 65 12.18 -14.13 -12.87
CA ALA A 65 11.81 -13.26 -11.76
C ALA A 65 11.51 -11.83 -12.22
N LEU A 66 12.35 -11.27 -13.11
CA LEU A 66 12.14 -9.93 -13.69
C LEU A 66 10.84 -9.87 -14.50
N LEU A 67 10.58 -10.87 -15.33
CA LEU A 67 9.37 -10.93 -16.14
C LEU A 67 8.11 -11.08 -15.29
N VAL A 68 8.13 -11.95 -14.28
CA VAL A 68 7.01 -12.13 -13.34
C VAL A 68 6.78 -10.86 -12.54
N LEU A 69 7.84 -10.21 -12.05
CA LEU A 69 7.74 -8.93 -11.36
C LEU A 69 7.10 -7.85 -12.24
N ALA A 70 7.53 -7.76 -13.50
CA ALA A 70 6.96 -6.82 -14.47
C ALA A 70 5.48 -7.13 -14.76
N ALA A 71 5.13 -8.39 -15.02
CA ALA A 71 3.74 -8.79 -15.26
C ALA A 71 2.84 -8.49 -14.05
N VAL A 72 3.30 -8.83 -12.85
CA VAL A 72 2.55 -8.59 -11.61
C VAL A 72 2.33 -7.10 -11.35
N GLU A 73 3.39 -6.28 -11.41
CA GLU A 73 3.32 -4.87 -11.01
C GLU A 73 2.86 -3.91 -12.13
N LEU A 74 3.00 -4.29 -13.41
CA LEU A 74 2.65 -3.44 -14.57
C LEU A 74 1.38 -3.89 -15.30
N LEU A 75 0.99 -5.17 -15.18
CA LEU A 75 -0.21 -5.71 -15.83
C LEU A 75 -1.29 -6.07 -14.80
N ILE A 76 -1.03 -7.05 -13.93
CA ILE A 76 -2.05 -7.64 -13.03
C ILE A 76 -2.54 -6.62 -11.99
N TYR A 77 -1.63 -6.01 -11.21
CA TYR A 77 -2.03 -5.02 -10.21
C TYR A 77 -2.69 -3.78 -10.82
N PRO A 78 -2.16 -3.20 -11.91
CA PRO A 78 -2.85 -2.13 -12.62
C PRO A 78 -4.26 -2.51 -13.08
N ALA A 79 -4.46 -3.70 -13.66
CA ALA A 79 -5.79 -4.18 -14.03
C ALA A 79 -6.72 -4.26 -12.81
N ARG A 80 -6.23 -4.80 -11.67
CA ARG A 80 -6.98 -4.82 -10.41
C ARG A 80 -7.27 -3.41 -9.88
N TYR A 81 -6.36 -2.45 -10.03
CA TYR A 81 -6.59 -1.07 -9.63
C TYR A 81 -7.64 -0.39 -10.52
N GLN A 82 -7.66 -0.68 -11.82
CA GLN A 82 -8.69 -0.20 -12.74
C GLN A 82 -10.06 -0.75 -12.37
N TRP A 83 -10.19 -2.06 -12.12
CA TRP A 83 -11.42 -2.66 -11.59
C TRP A 83 -11.84 -2.01 -10.26
N ASN A 84 -10.85 -1.83 -9.38
CA ASN A 84 -10.80 -0.94 -8.22
C ASN A 84 -11.62 0.35 -8.39
N ASP A 85 -11.18 1.16 -9.35
CA ASP A 85 -11.62 2.52 -9.52
C ASP A 85 -12.95 2.58 -10.31
N ILE A 86 -13.20 1.63 -11.20
CA ILE A 86 -14.50 1.48 -11.89
C ILE A 86 -15.62 1.27 -10.86
N ARG A 87 -15.47 0.31 -9.95
CA ARG A 87 -16.48 0.05 -8.90
C ARG A 87 -16.62 1.22 -7.94
N GLY A 88 -15.50 1.89 -7.64
CA GLY A 88 -15.45 3.01 -6.70
C GLY A 88 -15.76 4.38 -7.31
N PHE A 89 -16.10 4.47 -8.60
CA PHE A 89 -16.04 5.73 -9.34
C PHE A 89 -16.83 6.86 -8.69
N VAL A 90 -18.12 6.64 -8.40
CA VAL A 90 -19.00 7.66 -7.80
C VAL A 90 -18.50 8.09 -6.41
N ALA A 91 -18.16 7.12 -5.56
CA ALA A 91 -17.66 7.39 -4.21
C ALA A 91 -16.30 8.12 -4.24
N ASP A 92 -15.46 7.84 -5.23
CA ASP A 92 -14.17 8.50 -5.39
C ASP A 92 -14.31 9.94 -5.91
N GLN A 93 -15.29 10.24 -6.78
CA GLN A 93 -15.62 11.62 -7.17
C GLN A 93 -16.14 12.46 -6.00
N ASN A 94 -16.91 11.84 -5.11
CA ASN A 94 -17.47 12.51 -3.92
C ASN A 94 -16.49 12.63 -2.74
N HIS A 95 -15.24 12.17 -2.88
CA HIS A 95 -14.26 12.20 -1.79
C HIS A 95 -13.71 13.63 -1.58
N PRO A 96 -13.49 14.08 -0.34
CA PRO A 96 -12.89 15.40 -0.03
C PRO A 96 -11.49 15.66 -0.63
N ALA A 97 -10.88 14.65 -1.25
CA ALA A 97 -9.55 14.70 -1.84
C ALA A 97 -9.54 14.08 -3.25
N ALA A 98 -10.68 14.08 -3.96
CA ALA A 98 -10.87 13.46 -5.26
C ALA A 98 -9.74 13.82 -6.26
N SER A 99 -9.42 15.12 -6.37
CA SER A 99 -8.37 15.63 -7.27
C SER A 99 -6.95 15.14 -6.98
N ARG A 100 -6.67 14.65 -5.76
CA ARG A 100 -5.32 14.26 -5.31
C ARG A 100 -5.12 12.75 -5.16
N ARG A 101 -6.19 11.97 -5.20
CA ARG A 101 -6.15 10.51 -4.98
C ARG A 101 -5.63 9.73 -6.19
N GLY A 102 -5.59 10.34 -7.37
CA GLY A 102 -5.09 9.72 -8.60
C GLY A 102 -5.94 8.52 -9.04
N ARG A 103 -7.26 8.63 -8.86
CA ARG A 103 -8.27 7.65 -9.28
C ARG A 103 -8.69 7.88 -10.74
N LEU A 104 -9.63 7.08 -11.24
CA LEU A 104 -10.22 7.21 -12.58
C LEU A 104 -10.70 8.67 -12.81
N PRO A 105 -10.10 9.41 -13.76
CA PRO A 105 -10.38 10.84 -13.94
C PRO A 105 -11.68 11.09 -14.70
N GLY A 106 -12.23 12.29 -14.49
CA GLY A 106 -13.36 12.81 -15.25
C GLY A 106 -14.63 13.01 -14.41
N PRO A 107 -15.52 13.90 -14.87
CA PRO A 107 -16.79 14.14 -14.21
C PRO A 107 -17.73 12.94 -14.34
N LEU A 108 -18.76 12.88 -13.48
CA LEU A 108 -19.80 11.84 -13.50
C LEU A 108 -20.53 11.75 -14.85
N SER A 109 -20.65 12.87 -15.58
CA SER A 109 -21.26 12.89 -16.92
C SER A 109 -20.52 12.05 -17.97
N LYS A 110 -19.24 11.74 -17.75
CA LYS A 110 -18.42 10.88 -18.64
C LYS A 110 -18.22 9.46 -18.06
N ALA A 111 -19.01 9.05 -17.08
CA ALA A 111 -18.83 7.78 -16.37
C ALA A 111 -18.73 6.59 -17.32
N ARG A 112 -19.68 6.44 -18.25
CA ARG A 112 -19.76 5.31 -19.19
C ARG A 112 -18.48 5.15 -20.01
N ASP A 113 -18.03 6.22 -20.65
CA ASP A 113 -16.84 6.19 -21.51
C ASP A 113 -15.58 5.89 -20.70
N ARG A 114 -15.44 6.52 -19.52
CA ARG A 114 -14.28 6.34 -18.64
C ARG A 114 -14.22 4.93 -18.07
N VAL A 115 -15.35 4.39 -17.65
CA VAL A 115 -15.47 3.01 -17.15
C VAL A 115 -15.15 2.02 -18.27
N THR A 116 -15.73 2.21 -19.46
CA THR A 116 -15.50 1.31 -20.61
C THR A 116 -14.03 1.30 -21.02
N ALA A 117 -13.41 2.47 -21.22
CA ALA A 117 -12.00 2.57 -21.56
C ALA A 117 -11.09 1.94 -20.50
N SER A 118 -11.38 2.18 -19.22
CA SER A 118 -10.62 1.57 -18.13
C SER A 118 -10.80 0.04 -18.06
N GLY A 119 -12.00 -0.45 -18.35
CA GLY A 119 -12.31 -1.89 -18.39
C GLY A 119 -11.60 -2.58 -19.54
N MET A 120 -11.63 -2.01 -20.75
CA MET A 120 -10.92 -2.53 -21.92
C MET A 120 -9.41 -2.62 -21.69
N VAL A 121 -8.79 -1.58 -21.11
CA VAL A 121 -7.36 -1.61 -20.80
C VAL A 121 -7.02 -2.62 -19.71
N ALA A 122 -7.88 -2.78 -18.70
CA ALA A 122 -7.70 -3.82 -17.69
C ALA A 122 -7.75 -5.23 -18.31
N ALA A 123 -8.71 -5.48 -19.21
CA ALA A 123 -8.84 -6.73 -19.94
C ALA A 123 -7.62 -6.98 -20.84
N ALA A 124 -7.16 -5.96 -21.59
CA ALA A 124 -5.97 -6.06 -22.43
C ALA A 124 -4.72 -6.41 -21.62
N LYS A 125 -4.52 -5.80 -20.44
CA LYS A 125 -3.41 -6.16 -19.54
C LYS A 125 -3.45 -7.64 -19.12
N LEU A 126 -4.64 -8.18 -18.82
CA LEU A 126 -4.80 -9.60 -18.48
C LEU A 126 -4.57 -10.51 -19.68
N ALA A 127 -5.03 -10.12 -20.87
CA ALA A 127 -4.77 -10.85 -22.11
C ALA A 127 -3.25 -10.91 -22.42
N ILE A 128 -2.54 -9.80 -22.24
CA ILE A 128 -1.07 -9.76 -22.37
C ILE A 128 -0.40 -10.71 -21.36
N THR A 129 -0.86 -10.74 -20.09
CA THR A 129 -0.35 -11.70 -19.10
C THR A 129 -0.55 -13.15 -19.57
N GLY A 130 -1.71 -13.48 -20.14
CA GLY A 130 -1.97 -14.80 -20.72
C GLY A 130 -1.07 -15.11 -21.92
N LEU A 131 -0.86 -14.13 -22.80
CA LEU A 131 0.04 -14.25 -23.95
C LEU A 131 1.49 -14.52 -23.52
N LEU A 132 1.98 -13.89 -22.45
CA LEU A 132 3.32 -14.18 -21.90
C LEU A 132 3.48 -15.64 -21.49
N ILE A 133 2.42 -16.26 -20.93
CA ILE A 133 2.45 -17.69 -20.54
C ILE A 133 2.62 -18.57 -21.78
N VAL A 134 1.88 -18.27 -22.86
CA VAL A 134 1.88 -19.06 -24.10
C VAL A 134 3.16 -18.85 -24.92
N LEU A 135 3.64 -17.61 -25.04
CA LEU A 135 4.80 -17.28 -25.87
C LEU A 135 6.15 -17.62 -25.22
N LEU A 136 6.20 -17.81 -23.90
CA LEU A 136 7.46 -18.04 -23.16
C LEU A 136 7.39 -19.33 -22.32
N PRO A 137 7.12 -20.50 -22.93
CA PRO A 137 6.95 -21.76 -22.20
C PRO A 137 8.22 -22.18 -21.43
N GLY A 138 9.40 -21.85 -21.97
CA GLY A 138 10.70 -22.14 -21.33
C GLY A 138 10.93 -21.43 -19.99
N LEU A 139 10.10 -20.44 -19.62
CA LEU A 139 10.18 -19.74 -18.33
C LEU A 139 9.18 -20.26 -17.28
N GLN A 140 8.35 -21.26 -17.63
CA GLN A 140 7.41 -21.91 -16.70
C GLN A 140 6.57 -20.89 -15.89
N LEU A 141 5.98 -19.93 -16.60
CA LEU A 141 5.26 -18.79 -16.00
C LEU A 141 3.84 -19.14 -15.56
N ALA A 142 3.27 -20.22 -16.10
CA ALA A 142 1.86 -20.55 -15.96
C ALA A 142 1.40 -20.62 -14.50
N GLY A 143 2.07 -21.41 -13.65
CA GLY A 143 1.69 -21.59 -12.26
C GLY A 143 1.73 -20.28 -11.46
N VAL A 144 2.86 -19.56 -11.53
CA VAL A 144 3.07 -18.32 -10.74
C VAL A 144 2.17 -17.17 -11.19
N LEU A 145 1.98 -16.98 -12.51
CA LEU A 145 1.11 -15.91 -13.02
C LEU A 145 -0.37 -16.23 -12.81
N THR A 146 -0.78 -17.50 -12.94
CA THR A 146 -2.15 -17.92 -12.61
C THR A 146 -2.44 -17.71 -11.14
N PHE A 147 -1.54 -18.14 -10.25
CA PHE A 147 -1.64 -17.85 -8.82
C PHE A 147 -1.74 -16.35 -8.54
N ALA A 148 -0.92 -15.52 -9.21
CA ALA A 148 -0.97 -14.07 -9.04
C ALA A 148 -2.31 -13.47 -9.49
N VAL A 149 -2.84 -13.86 -10.66
CA VAL A 149 -4.14 -13.37 -11.16
C VAL A 149 -5.27 -13.80 -10.22
N VAL A 150 -5.38 -15.10 -9.94
CA VAL A 150 -6.43 -15.65 -9.06
C VAL A 150 -6.34 -15.06 -7.66
N GLY A 151 -5.14 -14.98 -7.09
CA GLY A 151 -4.92 -14.41 -5.76
C GLY A 151 -5.26 -12.91 -5.70
N VAL A 152 -4.75 -12.10 -6.63
CA VAL A 152 -4.96 -10.65 -6.62
C VAL A 152 -6.43 -10.29 -6.81
N PHE A 153 -7.12 -10.94 -7.75
CA PHE A 153 -8.54 -10.68 -7.99
C PHE A 153 -9.44 -11.36 -6.96
N GLY A 154 -9.14 -12.59 -6.55
CA GLY A 154 -9.90 -13.31 -5.51
C GLY A 154 -9.92 -12.55 -4.19
N VAL A 155 -8.76 -12.08 -3.72
CA VAL A 155 -8.67 -11.22 -2.52
C VAL A 155 -9.45 -9.92 -2.72
N ALA A 156 -9.38 -9.30 -3.90
CA ALA A 156 -10.11 -8.06 -4.18
C ALA A 156 -11.63 -8.24 -4.17
N ILE A 157 -12.13 -9.34 -4.76
CA ILE A 157 -13.56 -9.70 -4.78
C ILE A 157 -14.04 -9.99 -3.37
N LEU A 158 -13.33 -10.83 -2.62
CA LEU A 158 -13.69 -11.17 -1.24
C LEU A 158 -13.69 -9.92 -0.35
N TYR A 159 -12.68 -9.06 -0.48
CA TYR A 159 -12.60 -7.79 0.25
C TYR A 159 -13.82 -6.92 -0.02
N GLU A 160 -14.18 -6.80 -1.29
CA GLU A 160 -15.30 -5.97 -1.69
C GLU A 160 -16.65 -6.54 -1.27
N ALA A 161 -16.83 -7.86 -1.32
CA ALA A 161 -18.02 -8.54 -0.82
C ALA A 161 -18.21 -8.26 0.68
N VAL A 162 -17.17 -8.47 1.49
CA VAL A 162 -17.21 -8.17 2.93
C VAL A 162 -17.41 -6.66 3.17
N ARG A 163 -16.77 -5.79 2.37
CA ARG A 163 -16.90 -4.34 2.53
C ARG A 163 -18.33 -3.88 2.27
N SER A 164 -18.94 -4.35 1.19
CA SER A 164 -20.30 -3.97 0.79
C SER A 164 -21.35 -4.33 1.84
N THR A 165 -21.17 -5.43 2.57
CA THR A 165 -22.10 -5.88 3.60
C THR A 165 -21.81 -5.29 4.98
N SER A 166 -20.60 -4.77 5.20
CA SER A 166 -20.12 -4.36 6.54
C SER A 166 -20.00 -2.85 6.74
N THR A 167 -20.08 -2.06 5.66
CA THR A 167 -19.88 -0.60 5.68
C THR A 167 -21.08 0.13 5.06
N GLY A 168 -21.18 1.45 5.23
CA GLY A 168 -22.28 2.28 4.75
C GLY A 168 -23.49 2.36 5.71
N LYS A 169 -23.34 1.94 6.97
CA LYS A 169 -24.45 1.75 7.93
C LYS A 169 -24.52 2.80 9.03
N SER A 170 -23.44 3.57 9.26
CA SER A 170 -23.42 4.56 10.35
C SER A 170 -22.52 5.74 10.05
N GLY A 171 -22.97 6.94 10.43
CA GLY A 171 -22.13 8.15 10.46
C GLY A 171 -21.42 8.39 11.79
N ALA A 172 -21.60 7.51 12.79
CA ALA A 172 -20.98 7.66 14.10
C ALA A 172 -19.45 7.45 14.02
N ILE A 173 -18.69 8.28 14.74
CA ILE A 173 -17.23 8.20 14.78
C ILE A 173 -16.74 8.23 16.23
N PRO A 174 -15.98 7.22 16.68
CA PRO A 174 -15.67 5.98 15.96
C PRO A 174 -16.91 5.07 15.85
N PRO A 175 -17.13 4.38 14.71
CA PRO A 175 -18.19 3.38 14.60
C PRO A 175 -17.91 2.18 15.51
N PRO A 176 -18.93 1.39 15.91
CA PRO A 176 -18.72 0.18 16.69
C PRO A 176 -17.87 -0.85 15.93
N VAL A 177 -16.99 -1.55 16.64
CA VAL A 177 -16.13 -2.60 16.07
C VAL A 177 -16.96 -3.87 15.89
N ARG A 178 -17.55 -4.02 14.71
CA ARG A 178 -18.36 -5.20 14.34
C ARG A 178 -17.47 -6.29 13.72
N PRO A 179 -17.90 -7.57 13.74
CA PRO A 179 -17.16 -8.66 13.10
C PRO A 179 -16.74 -8.34 11.66
N GLY A 180 -17.64 -7.78 10.85
CA GLY A 180 -17.33 -7.39 9.47
C GLY A 180 -16.22 -6.35 9.32
N VAL A 181 -16.07 -5.42 10.29
CA VAL A 181 -14.95 -4.46 10.30
C VAL A 181 -13.63 -5.18 10.62
N VAL A 182 -13.64 -6.09 11.58
CA VAL A 182 -12.47 -6.91 11.92
C VAL A 182 -12.07 -7.81 10.76
N SER A 183 -13.05 -8.44 10.09
CA SER A 183 -12.82 -9.25 8.89
C SER A 183 -12.14 -8.42 7.79
N LEU A 184 -12.52 -7.15 7.60
CA LEU A 184 -11.83 -6.27 6.64
C LEU A 184 -10.38 -6.00 7.05
N TRP A 185 -10.08 -5.83 8.34
CA TRP A 185 -8.72 -5.66 8.83
C TRP A 185 -7.85 -6.89 8.59
N VAL A 186 -8.37 -8.08 8.86
CA VAL A 186 -7.65 -9.33 8.62
C VAL A 186 -7.46 -9.54 7.12
N LEU A 187 -8.52 -9.39 6.32
CA LEU A 187 -8.51 -9.73 4.90
C LEU A 187 -7.55 -8.87 4.06
N VAL A 188 -7.29 -7.62 4.44
CA VAL A 188 -6.31 -6.80 3.71
C VAL A 188 -4.88 -7.32 3.79
N GLY A 189 -4.58 -8.18 4.77
CA GLY A 189 -3.31 -8.91 4.84
C GLY A 189 -3.11 -9.89 3.68
N ALA A 190 -4.17 -10.50 3.16
CA ALA A 190 -4.10 -11.52 2.11
C ALA A 190 -3.43 -11.03 0.81
N GLY A 191 -3.59 -9.74 0.48
CA GLY A 191 -2.94 -9.15 -0.69
C GLY A 191 -1.40 -9.14 -0.59
N TYR A 192 -0.86 -9.09 0.63
CA TYR A 192 0.58 -9.16 0.88
C TYR A 192 1.08 -10.60 0.80
N VAL A 193 0.26 -11.58 1.16
CA VAL A 193 0.55 -13.00 0.95
C VAL A 193 0.72 -13.26 -0.53
N VAL A 194 -0.26 -12.94 -1.37
CA VAL A 194 -0.16 -13.17 -2.82
C VAL A 194 1.11 -12.54 -3.39
N ARG A 195 1.38 -11.28 -3.02
CA ARG A 195 2.54 -10.54 -3.54
C ARG A 195 3.88 -11.12 -3.06
N GLY A 196 4.05 -11.39 -1.77
CA GLY A 196 5.32 -11.93 -1.25
C GLY A 196 5.53 -13.39 -1.61
N MET A 197 4.47 -14.20 -1.65
CA MET A 197 4.57 -15.62 -2.01
C MET A 197 4.93 -15.80 -3.48
N VAL A 198 4.47 -14.92 -4.39
CA VAL A 198 4.94 -14.90 -5.78
C VAL A 198 6.45 -14.72 -5.84
N GLY A 199 7.00 -13.78 -5.07
CA GLY A 199 8.45 -13.56 -5.02
C GLY A 199 9.20 -14.76 -4.46
N LEU A 200 8.75 -15.31 -3.34
CA LEU A 200 9.40 -16.45 -2.70
C LEU A 200 9.34 -17.72 -3.57
N ALA A 201 8.21 -17.99 -4.21
CA ALA A 201 7.99 -19.15 -5.08
C ALA A 201 8.87 -19.16 -6.35
N LEU A 202 9.42 -18.00 -6.72
CA LEU A 202 10.36 -17.90 -7.84
C LEU A 202 11.75 -18.44 -7.49
N ALA A 203 12.09 -18.52 -6.20
CA ALA A 203 13.40 -18.97 -5.73
C ALA A 203 13.33 -20.28 -4.93
N VAL A 204 12.19 -20.59 -4.30
CA VAL A 204 12.02 -21.77 -3.45
C VAL A 204 10.81 -22.57 -3.93
N ASP A 205 10.97 -23.88 -4.08
CA ASP A 205 9.83 -24.78 -4.28
C ASP A 205 9.04 -24.92 -2.96
N LEU A 206 7.95 -24.16 -2.87
CA LEU A 206 7.08 -24.12 -1.70
C LEU A 206 6.25 -25.40 -1.53
N SER A 207 6.07 -26.19 -2.58
CA SER A 207 5.33 -27.47 -2.49
C SER A 207 6.10 -28.50 -1.68
N GLN A 208 7.43 -28.48 -1.79
CA GLN A 208 8.35 -29.33 -1.03
C GLN A 208 8.65 -28.79 0.37
N ARG A 209 8.26 -27.53 0.66
CA ARG A 209 8.53 -26.86 1.95
C ARG A 209 7.25 -26.25 2.53
N PRO A 210 6.21 -27.06 2.84
CA PRO A 210 4.90 -26.56 3.25
C PRO A 210 4.92 -25.78 4.57
N THR A 211 5.80 -26.15 5.51
CA THR A 211 5.97 -25.42 6.78
C THR A 211 6.53 -24.01 6.56
N LEU A 212 7.51 -23.87 5.66
CA LEU A 212 8.04 -22.58 5.24
C LEU A 212 6.96 -21.77 4.52
N ALA A 213 6.21 -22.39 3.61
CA ALA A 213 5.14 -21.73 2.87
C ALA A 213 4.08 -21.16 3.83
N LEU A 214 3.67 -21.94 4.83
CA LEU A 214 2.71 -21.49 5.86
C LEU A 214 3.28 -20.37 6.72
N ALA A 215 4.51 -20.52 7.24
CA ALA A 215 5.15 -19.49 8.07
C ALA A 215 5.33 -18.17 7.31
N ALA A 216 5.77 -18.23 6.04
CA ALA A 216 5.91 -17.07 5.17
C ALA A 216 4.55 -16.43 4.86
N ALA A 217 3.51 -17.23 4.60
CA ALA A 217 2.16 -16.74 4.38
C ALA A 217 1.62 -16.01 5.61
N VAL A 218 1.75 -16.59 6.81
CA VAL A 218 1.35 -15.93 8.08
C VAL A 218 2.13 -14.64 8.29
N THR A 219 3.44 -14.64 8.02
CA THR A 219 4.29 -13.44 8.10
C THR A 219 3.79 -12.32 7.21
N LEU A 220 3.57 -12.63 5.93
CA LEU A 220 3.11 -11.66 4.95
C LEU A 220 1.69 -11.18 5.26
N TRP A 221 0.83 -12.07 5.78
CA TRP A 221 -0.54 -11.74 6.17
C TRP A 221 -0.57 -10.77 7.34
N CYS A 222 0.14 -11.09 8.42
CA CYS A 222 0.26 -10.26 9.61
C CYS A 222 0.93 -8.93 9.28
N TYR A 223 2.02 -8.95 8.51
CA TYR A 223 2.69 -7.74 8.01
C TYR A 223 1.75 -6.86 7.19
N GLY A 224 1.02 -7.45 6.24
CA GLY A 224 0.06 -6.73 5.40
C GLY A 224 -1.08 -6.11 6.22
N THR A 225 -1.60 -6.85 7.19
CA THR A 225 -2.61 -6.36 8.14
C THR A 225 -2.07 -5.15 8.91
N ALA A 226 -0.86 -5.25 9.47
CA ALA A 226 -0.23 -4.16 10.22
C ALA A 226 0.04 -2.92 9.34
N PHE A 227 0.58 -3.12 8.14
CA PHE A 227 0.82 -2.05 7.18
C PHE A 227 -0.48 -1.32 6.82
N VAL A 228 -1.51 -2.07 6.41
CA VAL A 228 -2.73 -1.47 5.85
C VAL A 228 -3.53 -0.77 6.93
N THR A 229 -3.68 -1.38 8.11
CA THR A 229 -4.39 -0.75 9.23
C THR A 229 -3.63 0.48 9.76
N SER A 230 -2.30 0.45 9.85
CA SER A 230 -1.50 1.65 10.16
C SER A 230 -1.74 2.77 9.14
N ARG A 231 -1.72 2.44 7.85
CA ARG A 231 -1.97 3.42 6.78
C ARG A 231 -3.39 3.97 6.83
N TRP A 232 -4.38 3.11 7.08
CA TRP A 232 -5.77 3.54 7.21
C TRP A 232 -5.98 4.45 8.42
N ALA A 233 -5.36 4.15 9.55
CA ALA A 233 -5.41 5.02 10.71
C ALA A 233 -4.85 6.43 10.41
N ILE A 234 -3.78 6.54 9.62
CA ILE A 234 -3.26 7.84 9.16
C ILE A 234 -4.19 8.48 8.12
N GLU A 235 -4.75 7.71 7.18
CA GLU A 235 -5.68 8.22 6.17
C GLU A 235 -6.98 8.75 6.79
N ALA A 236 -7.40 8.20 7.94
CA ALA A 236 -8.52 8.68 8.75
C ALA A 236 -8.38 10.15 9.15
N ILE A 237 -7.16 10.68 9.30
CA ILE A 237 -6.91 12.10 9.59
C ILE A 237 -7.54 13.02 8.53
N SER A 238 -7.80 12.54 7.31
CA SER A 238 -8.51 13.30 6.28
C SER A 238 -9.95 13.68 6.68
N PHE A 239 -10.51 13.00 7.69
CA PHE A 239 -11.83 13.23 8.27
C PHE A 239 -11.77 13.96 9.63
N ALA A 240 -10.57 14.36 10.07
CA ALA A 240 -10.37 15.08 11.33
C ALA A 240 -10.20 16.58 11.11
N SER A 241 -10.63 17.36 12.10
CA SER A 241 -10.31 18.77 12.28
C SER A 241 -9.79 18.99 13.70
N ALA A 242 -8.85 19.93 13.86
CA ALA A 242 -8.38 20.32 15.18
C ALA A 242 -9.26 21.48 15.71
N ARG A 243 -9.84 21.32 16.90
CA ARG A 243 -10.56 22.38 17.62
C ARG A 243 -10.07 22.39 19.07
N ASN A 244 -9.53 23.50 19.54
CA ASN A 244 -9.01 23.67 20.90
C ASN A 244 -8.02 22.55 21.31
N GLY A 245 -7.10 22.17 20.43
CA GLY A 245 -6.13 21.09 20.66
C GLY A 245 -6.69 19.66 20.66
N ARG A 246 -8.01 19.49 20.48
CA ARG A 246 -8.70 18.20 20.38
C ARG A 246 -9.08 17.88 18.94
N LEU A 247 -9.14 16.58 18.65
CA LEU A 247 -9.56 16.07 17.35
C LEU A 247 -11.08 15.92 17.30
N VAL A 248 -11.70 16.59 16.33
CA VAL A 248 -13.12 16.44 16.00
C VAL A 248 -13.23 15.76 14.65
N TRP A 249 -13.96 14.64 14.61
CA TRP A 249 -14.09 13.79 13.44
C TRP A 249 -15.44 14.00 12.76
N SER A 250 -15.45 14.03 11.42
CA SER A 250 -16.66 14.14 10.63
C SER A 250 -16.59 13.31 9.35
N ALA A 251 -17.56 12.44 9.13
CA ALA A 251 -17.70 11.64 7.93
C ALA A 251 -19.18 11.34 7.69
N ARG A 252 -19.53 11.02 6.44
CA ARG A 252 -20.90 10.63 6.07
C ARG A 252 -20.99 9.12 5.91
N ALA A 253 -22.15 8.55 6.23
CA ALA A 253 -22.37 7.11 6.11
C ALA A 253 -22.19 6.60 4.66
N ASP A 254 -22.64 7.38 3.67
CA ASP A 254 -22.52 7.08 2.23
C ASP A 254 -21.08 6.91 1.72
N GLN A 255 -20.08 7.32 2.52
CA GLN A 255 -18.66 7.17 2.17
C GLN A 255 -18.14 5.74 2.45
N ALA A 256 -18.86 4.92 3.21
CA ALA A 256 -18.53 3.52 3.50
C ALA A 256 -17.10 3.31 4.06
N ARG A 257 -16.71 4.16 5.04
CA ARG A 257 -15.35 4.22 5.63
C ARG A 257 -15.25 3.70 7.05
N GLU A 258 -16.24 2.97 7.54
CA GLU A 258 -16.31 2.54 8.94
C GLU A 258 -15.09 1.71 9.35
N HIS A 259 -14.56 0.86 8.48
CA HIS A 259 -13.38 0.04 8.75
C HIS A 259 -12.12 0.88 9.03
N LEU A 260 -12.00 2.04 8.39
CA LEU A 260 -10.87 2.95 8.60
C LEU A 260 -11.15 3.90 9.77
N LEU A 261 -12.38 4.39 9.91
CA LEU A 261 -12.76 5.29 11.00
C LEU A 261 -12.84 4.59 12.35
N ALA A 262 -13.08 3.28 12.41
CA ALA A 262 -12.99 2.51 13.64
C ALA A 262 -11.58 2.54 14.26
N LEU A 263 -10.53 2.70 13.43
CA LEU A 263 -9.14 2.69 13.87
C LEU A 263 -8.75 3.94 14.67
N VAL A 264 -9.53 5.02 14.61
CA VAL A 264 -9.23 6.26 15.35
C VAL A 264 -9.31 6.06 16.87
N ARG A 265 -9.99 4.99 17.33
CA ARG A 265 -10.07 4.57 18.75
C ARG A 265 -8.70 4.38 19.39
N TRP A 266 -7.69 4.03 18.59
CA TRP A 266 -6.33 3.74 19.06
C TRP A 266 -5.34 4.87 18.75
N LEU A 267 -5.81 6.00 18.22
CA LEU A 267 -4.97 7.17 18.00
C LEU A 267 -4.94 8.04 19.26
N PRO A 268 -3.84 8.77 19.51
CA PRO A 268 -3.78 9.71 20.62
C PRO A 268 -4.90 10.76 20.52
N PRO A 269 -5.58 11.11 21.62
CA PRO A 269 -6.77 11.97 21.60
C PRO A 269 -6.45 13.46 21.38
N SER A 270 -5.21 13.87 21.62
CA SER A 270 -4.76 15.26 21.55
C SER A 270 -3.56 15.43 20.61
N ILE A 271 -3.46 16.62 20.02
CA ILE A 271 -2.29 17.02 19.24
C ILE A 271 -1.39 17.83 20.16
N ALA A 272 -0.16 17.36 20.41
CA ALA A 272 0.81 18.05 21.26
C ALA A 272 1.16 19.47 20.78
N GLN A 273 0.90 19.78 19.50
CA GLN A 273 1.14 21.08 18.87
C GLN A 273 -0.09 21.49 18.02
N PRO A 274 -1.14 22.05 18.64
CA PRO A 274 -2.42 22.38 17.99
C PRO A 274 -2.28 23.33 16.79
N ASP A 275 -1.31 24.23 16.84
CA ASP A 275 -1.10 25.28 15.84
C ASP A 275 -0.47 24.75 14.53
N LYS A 276 -0.06 23.48 14.50
CA LYS A 276 0.51 22.85 13.30
C LYS A 276 -0.59 22.17 12.49
N ASP A 277 -0.51 22.35 11.17
CA ASP A 277 -1.28 21.61 10.16
C ASP A 277 -1.41 20.12 10.55
N ILE A 278 -2.64 19.69 10.88
CA ILE A 278 -3.00 18.33 11.29
C ILE A 278 -2.46 17.26 10.32
N ARG A 279 -2.26 17.61 9.05
CA ARG A 279 -1.70 16.70 8.04
C ARG A 279 -0.24 16.36 8.31
N ARG A 280 0.47 17.14 9.13
CA ARG A 280 1.86 16.87 9.55
C ARG A 280 1.95 16.01 10.80
N TRP A 281 0.85 15.82 11.53
CA TRP A 281 0.81 14.98 12.72
C TRP A 281 1.21 13.53 12.39
N VAL A 282 2.01 12.93 13.27
CA VAL A 282 2.57 11.58 13.16
C VAL A 282 2.03 10.75 14.33
N PRO A 283 0.77 10.28 14.26
CA PRO A 283 0.12 9.67 15.43
C PRO A 283 0.79 8.36 15.85
N LEU A 284 1.33 7.58 14.90
CA LEU A 284 1.89 6.26 15.17
C LEU A 284 3.31 6.31 15.76
N GLN A 285 3.93 7.49 15.82
CA GLN A 285 5.20 7.66 16.53
C GLN A 285 4.98 7.78 18.04
N GLN A 286 3.78 8.20 18.45
CA GLN A 286 3.40 8.28 19.86
C GLN A 286 3.05 6.91 20.41
N HIS A 287 2.79 6.85 21.72
CA HIS A 287 2.27 5.65 22.36
C HIS A 287 0.89 5.30 21.79
N THR A 288 0.75 4.06 21.32
CA THR A 288 -0.53 3.47 20.88
C THR A 288 -0.71 2.16 21.63
N ALA A 289 -1.94 1.81 21.99
CA ALA A 289 -2.18 0.61 22.78
C ALA A 289 -1.70 -0.65 22.03
N VAL A 290 -1.17 -1.63 22.77
CA VAL A 290 -0.74 -2.92 22.21
C VAL A 290 -1.91 -3.66 21.55
N SER A 291 -3.14 -3.44 22.04
CA SER A 291 -4.38 -3.98 21.48
C SER A 291 -4.80 -3.37 20.14
N ALA A 292 -4.09 -2.34 19.63
CA ALA A 292 -4.37 -1.79 18.32
C ALA A 292 -4.16 -2.86 17.23
N PRO A 293 -5.05 -2.96 16.22
CA PRO A 293 -4.98 -4.02 15.21
C PRO A 293 -3.62 -4.10 14.51
N TRP A 294 -2.96 -2.96 14.26
CA TRP A 294 -1.64 -2.93 13.65
C TRP A 294 -0.54 -3.44 14.57
N ASN A 295 -0.63 -3.22 15.88
CA ASN A 295 0.36 -3.67 16.86
C ASN A 295 0.25 -5.17 17.10
N LEU A 296 -0.98 -5.70 17.28
CA LEU A 296 -1.20 -7.15 17.38
C LEU A 296 -0.71 -7.88 16.14
N ALA A 297 -1.06 -7.37 14.96
CA ALA A 297 -0.59 -7.93 13.70
C ALA A 297 0.95 -7.83 13.56
N MET A 298 1.57 -6.76 14.05
CA MET A 298 3.04 -6.61 14.04
C MET A 298 3.74 -7.63 14.94
N ILE A 299 3.18 -7.93 16.12
CA ILE A 299 3.69 -8.99 17.02
C ILE A 299 3.60 -10.35 16.33
N GLY A 300 2.43 -10.67 15.76
CA GLY A 300 2.23 -11.91 15.00
C GLY A 300 3.19 -12.02 13.81
N ALA A 301 3.43 -10.90 13.12
CA ALA A 301 4.37 -10.86 12.00
C ALA A 301 5.82 -11.03 12.46
N GLY A 302 6.21 -10.47 13.61
CA GLY A 302 7.51 -10.69 14.23
C GLY A 302 7.74 -12.17 14.58
N ALA A 303 6.75 -12.81 15.20
CA ALA A 303 6.80 -14.23 15.55
C ALA A 303 7.02 -15.11 14.32
N SER A 304 6.16 -14.95 13.31
CA SER A 304 6.22 -15.78 12.11
C SER A 304 7.40 -15.41 11.21
N ALA A 305 7.89 -14.15 11.20
CA ALA A 305 9.05 -13.76 10.42
C ALA A 305 10.33 -14.41 10.95
N ALA A 306 10.47 -14.50 12.28
CA ALA A 306 11.56 -15.22 12.92
C ALA A 306 11.52 -16.71 12.52
N LEU A 307 10.35 -17.34 12.59
CA LEU A 307 10.16 -18.73 12.15
C LEU A 307 10.45 -18.90 10.65
N THR A 308 9.99 -17.97 9.81
CA THR A 308 10.25 -17.96 8.36
C THR A 308 11.74 -17.91 8.08
N GLY A 309 12.47 -17.01 8.75
CA GLY A 309 13.93 -16.94 8.66
C GLY A 309 14.60 -18.24 9.09
N ARG A 310 14.17 -18.85 10.20
CA ARG A 310 14.74 -20.12 10.67
C ARG A 310 14.52 -21.25 9.66
N LEU A 311 13.34 -21.30 9.04
CA LEU A 311 12.99 -22.30 8.02
C LEU A 311 13.72 -22.02 6.69
N LEU A 312 14.00 -20.76 6.35
CA LEU A 312 14.87 -20.43 5.21
C LEU A 312 16.32 -20.91 5.44
N SER A 313 16.79 -20.90 6.68
CA SER A 313 18.14 -21.36 7.03
C SER A 313 18.29 -22.88 7.16
N GLY A 314 17.20 -23.64 7.15
CA GLY A 314 17.21 -25.11 7.21
C GLY A 314 15.97 -25.67 7.91
N THR A 315 15.89 -27.00 8.04
CA THR A 315 14.86 -27.64 8.86
C THR A 315 15.07 -27.34 10.34
N CYS A 316 14.00 -27.35 11.13
CA CYS A 316 14.06 -27.21 12.58
C CYS A 316 13.03 -28.15 13.24
N SER A 317 13.27 -28.53 14.49
CA SER A 317 12.24 -29.21 15.29
C SER A 317 11.09 -28.24 15.61
N VAL A 318 9.93 -28.79 15.97
CA VAL A 318 8.77 -27.99 16.39
C VAL A 318 9.11 -27.12 17.60
N GLU A 319 9.80 -27.69 18.58
CA GLU A 319 10.23 -26.99 19.79
C GLU A 319 11.13 -25.78 19.47
N GLN A 320 12.17 -25.98 18.65
CA GLN A 320 13.02 -24.88 18.20
C GLN A 320 12.22 -23.81 17.45
N GLY A 321 11.28 -24.21 16.60
CA GLY A 321 10.40 -23.29 15.89
C GLY A 321 9.53 -22.45 16.83
N VAL A 322 8.97 -23.05 17.87
CA VAL A 322 8.18 -22.36 18.91
C VAL A 322 9.05 -21.34 19.65
N TRP A 323 10.26 -21.72 20.07
CA TRP A 323 11.19 -20.80 20.75
C TRP A 323 11.56 -19.61 19.87
N VAL A 324 11.95 -19.86 18.62
CA VAL A 324 12.30 -18.80 17.66
C VAL A 324 11.12 -17.85 17.45
N ALA A 325 9.91 -18.38 17.30
CA ALA A 325 8.71 -17.56 17.14
C ALA A 325 8.41 -16.74 18.41
N ALA A 326 8.52 -17.32 19.60
CA ALA A 326 8.32 -16.63 20.87
C ALA A 326 9.30 -15.47 21.07
N VAL A 327 10.59 -15.69 20.79
CA VAL A 327 11.62 -14.63 20.87
C VAL A 327 11.33 -13.53 19.84
N GLY A 328 10.96 -13.90 18.60
CA GLY A 328 10.58 -12.94 17.57
C GLY A 328 9.36 -12.08 17.94
N ALA A 329 8.36 -12.69 18.60
CA ALA A 329 7.17 -12.01 19.11
C ALA A 329 7.51 -11.02 20.23
N LEU A 330 8.29 -11.48 21.22
CA LEU A 330 8.71 -10.67 22.36
C LEU A 330 9.54 -9.45 21.91
N ALA A 331 10.49 -9.67 21.00
CA ALA A 331 11.30 -8.60 20.41
C ALA A 331 10.43 -7.53 19.72
N ALA A 332 9.43 -7.95 18.94
CA ALA A 332 8.49 -7.03 18.28
C ALA A 332 7.62 -6.28 19.30
N ALA A 333 7.13 -6.96 20.34
CA ALA A 333 6.36 -6.34 21.42
C ALA A 333 7.16 -5.27 22.17
N LEU A 334 8.43 -5.55 22.50
CA LEU A 334 9.33 -4.58 23.14
C LEU A 334 9.53 -3.33 22.28
N ALA A 335 9.70 -3.49 20.96
CA ALA A 335 9.79 -2.35 20.04
C ALA A 335 8.49 -1.53 19.99
N ILE A 336 7.32 -2.17 20.07
CA ILE A 336 6.03 -1.48 20.12
C ILE A 336 5.88 -0.68 21.42
N CYS A 337 6.22 -1.28 22.56
CA CYS A 337 6.10 -0.69 23.88
C CYS A 337 7.09 0.45 24.16
N ALA A 338 8.11 0.64 23.32
CA ALA A 338 9.13 1.69 23.46
C ALA A 338 9.04 2.77 22.36
N PRO A 339 7.95 3.56 22.26
CA PRO A 339 7.75 4.54 21.17
C PRO A 339 8.90 5.55 21.04
N ASP A 340 9.41 6.09 22.16
CA ASP A 340 10.46 7.12 22.16
C ASP A 340 11.85 6.58 21.82
N ARG A 341 12.07 5.28 22.04
CA ARG A 341 13.35 4.58 21.81
C ARG A 341 13.21 3.46 20.78
N ARG A 342 12.21 3.55 19.90
CA ARG A 342 11.82 2.44 19.03
C ARG A 342 12.95 1.93 18.14
N LEU A 343 13.75 2.86 17.58
CA LEU A 343 14.93 2.50 16.79
C LEU A 343 15.93 1.70 17.63
N MET A 344 16.26 2.19 18.82
CA MET A 344 17.19 1.52 19.73
C MET A 344 16.64 0.16 20.17
N ALA A 345 15.34 0.07 20.49
CA ALA A 345 14.70 -1.19 20.83
C ALA A 345 14.79 -2.22 19.70
N VAL A 346 14.54 -1.82 18.44
CA VAL A 346 14.70 -2.70 17.27
C VAL A 346 16.14 -3.14 17.09
N LEU A 347 17.12 -2.24 17.22
CA LEU A 347 18.54 -2.60 17.09
C LEU A 347 18.99 -3.57 18.19
N MET A 348 18.66 -3.28 19.45
CA MET A 348 19.02 -4.12 20.59
C MET A 348 18.36 -5.49 20.52
N THR A 349 17.08 -5.55 20.18
CA THR A 349 16.38 -6.84 20.06
C THR A 349 16.82 -7.63 18.84
N ALA A 350 17.26 -6.99 17.75
CA ALA A 350 17.88 -7.67 16.62
C ALA A 350 19.24 -8.27 16.99
N LEU A 351 20.09 -7.53 17.70
CA LEU A 351 21.38 -8.02 18.19
C LEU A 351 21.19 -9.19 19.15
N LEU A 352 20.24 -9.09 20.08
CA LEU A 352 19.87 -10.17 20.98
C LEU A 352 19.39 -11.39 20.19
N PHE A 353 18.46 -11.21 19.24
CA PHE A 353 17.94 -12.30 18.42
C PHE A 353 19.05 -13.00 17.63
N MET A 354 19.93 -12.24 16.96
CA MET A 354 21.09 -12.82 16.27
C MET A 354 22.03 -13.54 17.24
N GLY A 355 22.33 -12.96 18.40
CA GLY A 355 23.13 -13.60 19.44
C GLY A 355 22.53 -14.92 19.92
N THR A 356 21.22 -14.95 20.18
CA THR A 356 20.49 -16.18 20.53
C THR A 356 20.60 -17.23 19.42
N MET A 357 20.42 -16.85 18.14
CA MET A 357 20.55 -17.81 17.03
C MET A 357 21.97 -18.37 16.91
N THR A 358 22.99 -17.56 17.17
CA THR A 358 24.39 -17.99 17.18
C THR A 358 24.67 -18.95 18.34
N VAL A 359 24.19 -18.66 19.55
CA VAL A 359 24.34 -19.56 20.73
C VAL A 359 23.63 -20.89 20.50
N LEU A 360 22.45 -20.86 19.87
CA LEU A 360 21.70 -22.06 19.48
C LEU A 360 22.30 -22.78 18.25
N GLN A 361 23.46 -22.34 17.76
CA GLN A 361 24.17 -22.91 16.61
C GLN A 361 23.28 -23.05 15.35
N VAL A 362 22.35 -22.11 15.16
CA VAL A 362 21.48 -22.10 13.99
C VAL A 362 22.32 -21.83 12.74
N PRO A 363 22.22 -22.65 11.68
CA PRO A 363 22.90 -22.37 10.42
C PRO A 363 22.53 -20.98 9.90
N ARG A 364 23.50 -20.21 9.41
CA ARG A 364 23.27 -18.89 8.79
C ARG A 364 22.42 -17.95 9.67
N PRO A 365 22.88 -17.55 10.88
CA PRO A 365 22.10 -16.75 11.83
C PRO A 365 21.63 -15.40 11.25
N ILE A 366 22.41 -14.82 10.32
CA ILE A 366 22.05 -13.59 9.60
C ILE A 366 20.80 -13.79 8.74
N LEU A 367 20.72 -14.89 7.96
CA LEU A 367 19.55 -15.20 7.14
C LEU A 367 18.31 -15.42 8.00
N THR A 368 18.49 -16.05 9.17
CA THR A 368 17.41 -16.24 10.15
C THR A 368 16.85 -14.92 10.67
N ALA A 369 17.70 -13.93 10.94
CA ALA A 369 17.28 -12.61 11.42
C ALA A 369 16.73 -11.68 10.33
N LEU A 370 17.07 -11.91 9.06
CA LEU A 370 16.82 -10.95 7.99
C LEU A 370 15.33 -10.67 7.73
N PRO A 371 14.42 -11.66 7.63
CA PRO A 371 12.99 -11.38 7.46
C PRO A 371 12.41 -10.54 8.60
N TRP A 372 12.81 -10.82 9.84
CA TRP A 372 12.38 -10.09 11.03
C TRP A 372 12.90 -8.64 11.00
N LEU A 373 14.18 -8.44 10.68
CA LEU A 373 14.81 -7.12 10.57
C LEU A 373 14.14 -6.25 9.50
N LEU A 374 13.88 -6.81 8.32
CA LEU A 374 13.21 -6.11 7.22
C LEU A 374 11.81 -5.66 7.62
N LEU A 375 11.09 -6.52 8.34
CA LEU A 375 9.75 -6.26 8.84
C LEU A 375 9.73 -5.12 9.86
N LEU A 376 10.60 -5.16 10.87
CA LEU A 376 10.68 -4.12 11.89
C LEU A 376 11.22 -2.80 11.33
N SER A 377 12.12 -2.84 10.35
CA SER A 377 12.55 -1.66 9.61
C SER A 377 11.38 -1.01 8.87
N ALA A 378 10.51 -1.82 8.25
CA ALA A 378 9.30 -1.34 7.62
C ALA A 378 8.32 -0.75 8.66
N TYR A 379 8.16 -1.39 9.82
CA TYR A 379 7.36 -0.86 10.94
C TYR A 379 7.85 0.53 11.41
N LEU A 380 9.16 0.68 11.65
CA LEU A 380 9.78 1.96 11.98
C LEU A 380 9.42 3.01 10.94
N PHE A 381 9.56 2.68 9.67
CA PHE A 381 9.24 3.57 8.56
C PHE A 381 7.77 4.00 8.54
N PHE A 382 6.81 3.09 8.70
CA PHE A 382 5.38 3.43 8.69
C PHE A 382 4.98 4.24 9.92
N SER A 383 5.61 3.99 11.05
CA SER A 383 5.30 4.71 12.29
C SER A 383 5.66 6.19 12.24
N THR A 384 6.61 6.58 11.37
CA THR A 384 7.00 7.98 11.14
C THR A 384 6.15 8.72 10.09
N ARG A 385 5.11 8.08 9.54
CA ARG A 385 4.30 8.64 8.46
C ARG A 385 3.21 9.57 8.99
N SER A 386 3.03 10.67 8.25
CA SER A 386 1.92 11.61 8.40
C SER A 386 1.09 11.64 7.12
N LEU A 387 -0.13 12.19 7.20
CA LEU A 387 -1.00 12.34 6.03
C LEU A 387 -0.33 13.14 4.90
N ARG A 388 0.47 14.16 5.24
CA ARG A 388 1.27 14.92 4.28
C ARG A 388 2.32 14.04 3.59
N LYS A 389 3.05 13.21 4.35
CA LYS A 389 4.07 12.29 3.80
C LYS A 389 3.44 11.22 2.89
N LEU A 390 2.23 10.75 3.20
CA LEU A 390 1.48 9.82 2.33
C LEU A 390 1.09 10.45 0.99
N HIS A 391 0.83 11.76 0.96
CA HIS A 391 0.43 12.46 -0.25
C HIS A 391 1.59 12.96 -1.11
N ARG A 392 2.78 13.17 -0.52
CA ARG A 392 3.96 13.65 -1.26
C ARG A 392 4.34 12.68 -2.40
N PRO A 393 4.69 13.20 -3.58
CA PRO A 393 5.25 12.37 -4.65
C PRO A 393 6.54 11.71 -4.13
N ASN A 394 6.68 10.41 -4.40
CA ASN A 394 7.80 9.62 -3.89
C ASN A 394 9.12 10.13 -4.51
N VAL A 395 10.19 10.24 -3.72
CA VAL A 395 11.52 10.69 -4.20
C VAL A 395 12.03 9.79 -5.33
N PHE A 396 11.69 8.51 -5.27
CA PHE A 396 11.93 7.55 -6.35
C PHE A 396 11.34 7.97 -7.70
N ARG A 397 10.20 8.66 -7.71
CA ARG A 397 9.60 9.18 -8.95
C ARG A 397 10.42 10.31 -9.53
N TYR A 398 11.05 11.12 -8.68
CA TYR A 398 11.98 12.16 -9.12
C TYR A 398 13.25 11.52 -9.70
N ALA A 399 13.79 10.51 -9.04
CA ALA A 399 14.94 9.74 -9.52
C ALA A 399 14.65 9.04 -10.87
N LEU A 400 13.55 8.27 -10.96
CA LEU A 400 13.13 7.66 -12.23
C LEU A 400 12.80 8.70 -13.29
N GLY A 401 12.23 9.84 -12.91
CA GLY A 401 11.99 10.96 -13.81
C GLY A 401 13.29 11.50 -14.41
N ARG A 402 14.36 11.61 -13.60
CA ARG A 402 15.68 12.02 -14.08
C ARG A 402 16.33 10.98 -14.99
N ILE A 403 16.23 9.70 -14.64
CA ILE A 403 16.76 8.61 -15.48
C ILE A 403 15.99 8.55 -16.80
N GLY A 404 14.66 8.59 -16.75
CA GLY A 404 13.80 8.62 -17.94
C GLY A 404 14.01 9.88 -18.78
N ALA A 405 14.28 11.02 -18.16
CA ALA A 405 14.65 12.25 -18.85
C ALA A 405 16.02 12.13 -19.54
N ALA A 406 17.00 11.50 -18.89
CA ALA A 406 18.31 11.25 -19.48
C ALA A 406 18.20 10.29 -20.67
N ALA A 407 17.48 9.18 -20.51
CA ALA A 407 17.21 8.23 -21.59
C ALA A 407 16.43 8.88 -22.73
N GLY A 408 15.39 9.65 -22.41
CA GLY A 408 14.60 10.42 -23.38
C GLY A 408 15.48 11.38 -24.18
N ARG A 409 16.34 12.14 -23.51
CA ARG A 409 17.29 13.07 -24.16
C ARG A 409 18.25 12.34 -25.11
N VAL A 410 18.70 11.14 -24.76
CA VAL A 410 19.55 10.32 -25.64
C VAL A 410 18.77 9.85 -26.87
N VAL A 411 17.52 9.41 -26.69
CA VAL A 411 16.70 8.86 -27.79
C VAL A 411 16.21 9.93 -28.75
N VAL A 412 15.72 11.07 -28.27
CA VAL A 412 15.12 12.12 -29.13
C VAL A 412 16.12 13.18 -29.58
N GLY A 413 17.32 13.20 -29.01
CA GLY A 413 18.34 14.22 -29.24
C GLY A 413 18.14 15.50 -28.41
N PRO A 414 19.20 16.30 -28.20
CA PRO A 414 19.15 17.48 -27.32
C PRO A 414 18.17 18.57 -27.76
N THR A 415 18.08 18.85 -29.06
CA THR A 415 17.24 19.91 -29.64
C THR A 415 15.76 19.60 -29.50
N THR A 416 15.34 18.39 -29.88
CA THR A 416 13.96 17.91 -29.70
C THR A 416 13.59 17.84 -28.22
N TRP A 417 14.51 17.40 -27.37
CA TRP A 417 14.30 17.36 -25.93
C TRP A 417 14.08 18.76 -25.32
N GLN A 418 14.83 19.77 -25.77
CA GLN A 418 14.62 21.16 -25.35
C GLN A 418 13.24 21.67 -25.77
N ALA A 419 12.82 21.40 -27.01
CA ALA A 419 11.47 21.76 -27.48
C ALA A 419 10.35 21.10 -26.64
N LEU A 420 10.52 19.83 -26.24
CA LEU A 420 9.58 19.12 -25.36
C LEU A 420 9.54 19.65 -23.92
N GLN A 421 10.58 20.35 -23.46
CA GLN A 421 10.61 20.98 -22.13
C GLN A 421 9.95 22.37 -22.09
N VAL A 422 9.76 23.01 -23.26
CA VAL A 422 9.00 24.26 -23.37
C VAL A 422 7.52 23.94 -23.20
N LYS A 423 7.09 23.81 -21.94
CA LYS A 423 5.71 23.53 -21.59
C LYS A 423 4.94 24.85 -21.49
N ASP A 424 4.06 25.10 -22.45
CA ASP A 424 2.91 26.02 -22.42
C ASP A 424 3.00 27.19 -21.42
N SER A 425 3.81 28.20 -21.75
CA SER A 425 3.56 29.59 -21.35
C SER A 425 2.46 30.27 -22.20
N SER A 426 1.79 29.51 -23.07
CA SER A 426 0.71 29.93 -23.97
C SER A 426 -0.58 30.35 -23.26
N GLY A 427 -0.66 30.22 -21.93
CA GLY A 427 -1.73 30.82 -21.11
C GLY A 427 -1.71 32.36 -21.09
N THR A 428 -0.68 33.00 -21.65
CA THR A 428 -0.53 34.47 -21.70
C THR A 428 -0.69 35.07 -23.09
N GLU A 429 -0.66 34.27 -24.17
CA GLU A 429 -0.75 34.80 -25.55
C GLU A 429 -2.19 34.98 -26.07
N SER A 430 -3.19 34.34 -25.45
CA SER A 430 -4.61 34.57 -25.82
C SER A 430 -5.19 35.91 -25.34
N GLN A 431 -4.42 36.75 -24.61
CA GLN A 431 -4.83 38.13 -24.30
C GLN A 431 -4.21 39.19 -25.21
N ALA A 432 -3.17 38.87 -26.00
CA ALA A 432 -2.53 39.86 -26.87
C ALA A 432 -3.32 40.14 -28.17
N TRP A 433 -4.19 39.23 -28.60
CA TRP A 433 -5.01 39.39 -29.81
C TRP A 433 -6.33 40.13 -29.57
N ALA A 434 -6.75 40.32 -28.31
CA ALA A 434 -8.00 41.03 -28.00
C ALA A 434 -7.84 42.56 -27.91
N THR A 435 -6.61 43.09 -27.90
CA THR A 435 -6.34 44.53 -27.72
C THR A 435 -6.06 45.28 -29.03
N VAL A 436 -5.95 44.58 -30.17
CA VAL A 436 -5.65 45.21 -31.47
C VAL A 436 -6.92 45.51 -32.31
N GLN A 437 -8.10 45.06 -31.88
CA GLN A 437 -9.37 45.27 -32.60
C GLN A 437 -10.28 46.37 -32.01
N ARG A 438 -9.74 47.33 -31.25
CA ARG A 438 -10.45 48.54 -30.82
C ARG A 438 -9.68 49.81 -31.20
N SER A 439 -9.48 50.01 -32.49
CA SER A 439 -9.15 51.31 -33.07
C SER A 439 -9.54 51.32 -34.54
N SER A 440 -10.85 51.46 -34.79
CA SER A 440 -11.44 51.95 -36.04
C SER A 440 -12.87 52.35 -35.77
#